data_AF-Q8DXI3-F1
#
_entry.id   AF-Q8DXI3-F1
#
_cell.length_a   1.000
_cell.length_b   1.000
_cell.length_c   1.000
_cell.angle_alpha   90.00
_cell.angle_beta   90.00
_cell.angle_gamma   90.00
#
_symmetry.space_group_name_H-M   'P 1'
#
loop_
_entity.id
_entity.type
_entity.pdbx_description
1 polymer ?
#
loop_
_entity_poly.entity_id
_entity_poly.type
_entity_poly.pdbx_seq_one_letter_code
_entity_poly.pdbx_strand_id
1 'polypeptide(L)'
;MTKTMTLEEKVEQWFIDRNLHEANPVKQFQKLIEETGELYSGIAKGKSEIIRDSLGDMQVVLIGIEQQIKNGAQIEASPQDMELLLLASSLGEMAQKLYKHIFHNETKTPLIRPELSLLHSNIHSIAIHNLTTADDCLAIAYEEIKDRKGKLINGIWVKEEDL
;
A
#
# COMPACT_ATOMS: atom_id res chain seq x y z
N MET A 1 -6.55 -33.05 27.33
CA MET A 1 -5.61 -31.92 27.18
C MET A 1 -6.21 -30.97 26.18
N THR A 2 -6.49 -29.73 26.57
CA THR A 2 -6.88 -28.66 25.63
C THR A 2 -5.64 -28.30 24.82
N LYS A 3 -5.69 -28.49 23.49
CA LYS A 3 -4.64 -28.04 22.57
C LYS A 3 -4.61 -26.50 22.67
N THR A 4 -3.49 -25.93 23.09
CA THR A 4 -3.29 -24.48 23.07
C THR A 4 -3.22 -24.02 21.62
N MET A 5 -4.00 -23.01 21.26
CA MET A 5 -3.99 -22.44 19.92
C MET A 5 -2.69 -21.69 19.64
N THR A 6 -2.17 -21.81 18.42
CA THR A 6 -1.07 -20.96 17.91
C THR A 6 -1.54 -19.51 17.76
N LEU A 7 -0.62 -18.58 17.48
CA LEU A 7 -1.02 -17.18 17.23
C LEU A 7 -1.81 -17.06 15.93
N GLU A 8 -1.42 -17.82 14.91
CA GLU A 8 -2.12 -17.90 13.62
C GLU A 8 -3.54 -18.43 13.81
N GLU A 9 -3.72 -19.54 14.54
CA GLU A 9 -5.04 -20.11 14.85
C GLU A 9 -5.93 -19.09 15.61
N LYS A 10 -5.33 -18.24 16.47
CA LYS A 10 -6.08 -17.18 17.17
C LYS A 10 -6.50 -16.04 16.25
N VAL A 11 -5.65 -15.65 15.29
CA VAL A 11 -6.00 -14.64 14.28
C VAL A 11 -7.10 -15.18 13.36
N GLU A 12 -6.97 -16.42 12.88
CA GLU A 12 -8.00 -17.10 12.10
C GLU A 12 -9.35 -17.14 12.85
N GLN A 13 -9.34 -17.44 14.16
CA GLN A 13 -10.55 -17.40 14.98
C GLN A 13 -11.10 -15.98 15.11
N TRP A 14 -10.25 -14.97 15.28
CA TRP A 14 -10.67 -13.56 15.33
C TRP A 14 -11.38 -13.12 14.05
N PHE A 15 -10.94 -13.61 12.88
CA PHE A 15 -11.58 -13.42 11.57
C PHE A 15 -12.93 -14.15 11.48
N ILE A 16 -13.02 -15.38 12.00
CA ILE A 16 -14.27 -16.14 12.06
C ILE A 16 -15.31 -15.41 12.92
N ASP A 17 -14.92 -14.99 14.13
CA ASP A 17 -15.77 -14.31 15.09
C ASP A 17 -16.38 -13.00 14.54
N ARG A 18 -15.78 -12.44 13.48
CA ARG A 18 -16.19 -11.19 12.82
C ARG A 18 -16.75 -11.38 11.42
N ASN A 19 -16.97 -12.62 10.98
CA ASN A 19 -17.43 -12.94 9.63
C ASN A 19 -16.51 -12.40 8.52
N LEU A 20 -15.21 -12.28 8.79
CA LEU A 20 -14.21 -11.83 7.81
C LEU A 20 -13.61 -13.01 7.03
N HIS A 21 -13.61 -14.21 7.60
CA HIS A 21 -13.01 -15.43 7.04
C HIS A 21 -13.55 -15.89 5.67
N GLU A 22 -14.70 -15.38 5.21
CA GLU A 22 -15.27 -15.62 3.87
C GLU A 22 -15.49 -14.31 3.09
N ALA A 23 -15.09 -13.18 3.66
CA ALA A 23 -15.22 -11.88 3.02
C ALA A 23 -14.27 -11.74 1.82
N ASN A 24 -14.60 -10.82 0.93
CA ASN A 24 -13.85 -10.58 -0.31
C ASN A 24 -12.38 -10.21 -0.05
N PRO A 25 -11.40 -11.01 -0.55
CA PRO A 25 -9.97 -10.77 -0.36
C PRO A 25 -9.45 -9.44 -0.92
N VAL A 26 -10.12 -8.84 -1.91
CA VAL A 26 -9.71 -7.54 -2.48
C VAL A 26 -9.69 -6.45 -1.41
N LYS A 27 -10.61 -6.50 -0.43
CA LYS A 27 -10.65 -5.54 0.67
C LYS A 27 -9.52 -5.75 1.68
N GLN A 28 -9.11 -6.98 1.90
CA GLN A 28 -7.93 -7.26 2.73
C GLN A 28 -6.64 -6.83 2.03
N PHE A 29 -6.54 -7.01 0.71
CA PHE A 29 -5.42 -6.45 -0.05
C PHE A 29 -5.33 -4.93 0.05
N GLN A 30 -6.47 -4.22 0.05
CA GLN A 30 -6.48 -2.77 0.27
C GLN A 30 -5.92 -2.39 1.65
N LYS A 31 -6.27 -3.13 2.72
CA LYS A 31 -5.63 -2.93 4.03
C LYS A 31 -4.14 -3.25 3.99
N LEU A 32 -3.72 -4.29 3.27
CA LEU A 32 -2.29 -4.60 3.12
C LEU A 32 -1.51 -3.42 2.49
N ILE A 33 -2.09 -2.73 1.51
CA ILE A 33 -1.50 -1.53 0.91
C ILE A 33 -1.40 -0.38 1.92
N GLU A 34 -2.42 -0.19 2.76
CA GLU A 34 -2.42 0.80 3.84
C GLU A 34 -1.31 0.54 4.86
N GLU A 35 -1.23 -0.67 5.41
CA GLU A 35 -0.19 -1.05 6.39
C GLU A 35 1.23 -0.96 5.79
N THR A 36 1.35 -1.28 4.49
CA THR A 36 2.61 -1.10 3.77
C THR A 36 3.02 0.38 3.74
N GLY A 37 2.08 1.28 3.50
CA GLY A 37 2.33 2.73 3.53
C GLY A 37 2.76 3.24 4.90
N GLU A 38 2.14 2.74 5.97
CA GLU A 38 2.52 3.05 7.34
C GLU A 38 3.93 2.57 7.68
N LEU A 39 4.30 1.36 7.24
CA LEU A 39 5.64 0.83 7.39
C LEU A 39 6.69 1.73 6.70
N TYR A 40 6.44 2.13 5.45
CA TYR A 40 7.35 3.04 4.74
C TYR A 40 7.51 4.37 5.47
N SER A 41 6.41 4.94 5.99
CA SER A 41 6.43 6.18 6.77
C SER A 41 7.20 6.03 8.09
N GLY A 42 6.97 4.93 8.82
CA GLY A 42 7.64 4.59 10.06
C GLY A 42 9.15 4.48 9.89
N ILE A 43 9.61 3.78 8.85
CA ILE A 43 11.03 3.65 8.49
C ILE A 43 11.63 5.01 8.14
N ALA A 44 10.96 5.77 7.26
CA ALA A 44 11.43 7.10 6.82
C ALA A 44 11.64 8.07 7.99
N LYS A 45 10.76 8.02 8.99
CA LYS A 45 10.76 8.91 10.17
C LYS A 45 11.48 8.30 11.39
N GLY A 46 12.04 7.08 11.28
CA GLY A 46 12.71 6.40 12.39
C GLY A 46 11.82 6.08 13.60
N LYS A 47 10.52 5.86 13.38
CA LYS A 47 9.52 5.65 14.44
C LYS A 47 9.32 4.16 14.72
N SER A 48 10.15 3.58 15.60
CA SER A 48 10.18 2.14 15.88
C SER A 48 8.85 1.51 16.29
N GLU A 49 8.00 2.22 17.05
CA GLU A 49 6.69 1.68 17.43
C GLU A 49 5.77 1.50 16.22
N ILE A 50 5.74 2.48 15.30
CA ILE A 50 4.98 2.37 14.05
C ILE A 50 5.50 1.21 13.21
N ILE A 51 6.82 1.06 13.11
CA ILE A 51 7.43 -0.06 12.36
C ILE A 51 6.96 -1.41 12.90
N ARG A 52 6.94 -1.57 14.23
CA ARG A 52 6.53 -2.83 14.87
C ARG A 52 5.04 -3.11 14.70
N ASP A 53 4.22 -2.08 14.81
CA ASP A 53 2.76 -2.13 14.63
C ASP A 53 2.42 -2.55 13.20
N SER A 54 2.88 -1.80 12.20
CA SER A 54 2.62 -2.09 10.79
C SER A 54 3.11 -3.49 10.37
N LEU A 55 4.27 -3.95 10.86
CA LEU A 55 4.74 -5.32 10.59
C LEU A 55 3.85 -6.40 11.23
N GLY A 56 3.24 -6.12 12.38
CA GLY A 56 2.25 -6.98 13.01
C GLY A 56 0.95 -7.02 12.22
N ASP A 57 0.43 -5.86 11.85
CA ASP A 57 -0.85 -5.72 11.14
C ASP A 57 -0.78 -6.30 9.73
N MET A 58 0.35 -6.14 9.03
CA MET A 58 0.59 -6.85 7.77
C MET A 58 0.48 -8.37 7.92
N GLN A 59 1.00 -8.97 9.01
CA GLN A 59 0.88 -10.40 9.24
C GLN A 59 -0.57 -10.82 9.52
N VAL A 60 -1.32 -10.03 10.29
CA VAL A 60 -2.75 -10.27 10.54
C VAL A 60 -3.53 -10.26 9.21
N VAL A 61 -3.27 -9.28 8.34
CA VAL A 61 -3.91 -9.18 7.03
C VAL A 61 -3.54 -10.36 6.13
N LEU A 62 -2.26 -10.79 6.10
CA LEU A 62 -1.82 -11.93 5.30
C LEU A 62 -2.48 -13.25 5.74
N ILE A 63 -2.57 -13.50 7.04
CA ILE A 63 -3.31 -14.67 7.59
C ILE A 63 -4.77 -14.61 7.15
N GLY A 64 -5.38 -13.42 7.24
CA GLY A 64 -6.75 -13.19 6.79
C GLY A 64 -6.99 -13.51 5.32
N ILE A 65 -6.13 -12.99 4.43
CA ILE A 65 -6.19 -13.27 2.98
C ILE A 65 -6.05 -14.76 2.72
N GLU A 66 -5.09 -15.43 3.35
CA GLU A 66 -4.87 -16.87 3.18
C GLU A 66 -6.11 -17.67 3.62
N GLN A 67 -6.71 -17.32 4.76
CA GLN A 67 -7.92 -17.96 5.26
C GLN A 67 -9.11 -17.77 4.30
N GLN A 68 -9.33 -16.54 3.81
CA GLN A 68 -10.41 -16.24 2.85
C GLN A 68 -10.26 -17.03 1.55
N ILE A 69 -9.04 -17.12 1.01
CA ILE A 69 -8.76 -17.91 -0.20
C ILE A 69 -9.02 -19.40 0.05
N LYS A 70 -8.54 -19.94 1.18
CA LYS A 70 -8.77 -21.35 1.56
C LYS A 70 -10.26 -21.68 1.68
N ASN A 71 -11.06 -20.74 2.19
CA ASN A 71 -12.50 -20.91 2.36
C ASN A 71 -13.31 -20.70 1.06
N GLY A 72 -12.65 -20.35 -0.05
CA GLY A 72 -13.33 -20.12 -1.33
C GLY A 72 -14.13 -18.82 -1.36
N ALA A 73 -13.70 -17.80 -0.61
CA ALA A 73 -14.29 -16.47 -0.65
C ALA A 73 -14.37 -15.97 -2.10
N GLN A 74 -15.50 -15.34 -2.44
CA GLN A 74 -15.68 -14.74 -3.76
C GLN A 74 -14.73 -13.55 -3.91
N ILE A 75 -14.00 -13.54 -5.03
CA ILE A 75 -13.10 -12.44 -5.40
C ILE A 75 -13.84 -11.57 -6.40
N GLU A 76 -14.27 -10.41 -5.93
CA GLU A 76 -15.00 -9.44 -6.72
C GLU A 76 -14.36 -8.06 -6.58
N ALA A 77 -14.50 -7.21 -7.58
CA ALA A 77 -13.96 -5.86 -7.53
C ALA A 77 -14.98 -4.91 -8.15
N SER A 78 -15.25 -3.79 -7.47
CA SER A 78 -15.90 -2.67 -8.13
C SER A 78 -14.98 -2.07 -9.20
N PRO A 79 -15.49 -1.27 -10.15
CA PRO A 79 -14.64 -0.57 -11.11
C PRO A 79 -13.52 0.24 -10.45
N GLN A 80 -13.81 0.92 -9.33
CA GLN A 80 -12.80 1.66 -8.59
C GLN A 80 -11.78 0.73 -7.91
N ASP A 81 -12.21 -0.43 -7.40
CA ASP A 81 -11.27 -1.42 -6.84
C ASP A 81 -10.30 -1.93 -7.91
N MET A 82 -10.78 -2.14 -9.15
CA MET A 82 -9.93 -2.54 -10.27
C MET A 82 -8.87 -1.49 -10.60
N GLU A 83 -9.23 -0.20 -10.57
CA GLU A 83 -8.28 0.90 -10.78
C GLU A 83 -7.22 0.97 -9.67
N LEU A 84 -7.62 0.73 -8.41
CA LEU A 84 -6.69 0.66 -7.28
C LEU A 84 -5.74 -0.54 -7.39
N LEU A 85 -6.23 -1.70 -7.81
CA LEU A 85 -5.40 -2.88 -8.07
C LEU A 85 -4.38 -2.61 -9.18
N LEU A 86 -4.79 -1.93 -10.26
CA LEU A 86 -3.91 -1.58 -11.37
C LEU A 86 -2.85 -0.54 -10.95
N LEU A 87 -3.23 0.44 -10.13
CA LEU A 87 -2.29 1.40 -9.54
C LEU A 87 -1.24 0.67 -8.69
N ALA A 88 -1.67 -0.23 -7.80
CA ALA A 88 -0.76 -1.02 -6.95
C ALA A 88 0.20 -1.89 -7.78
N SER A 89 -0.31 -2.55 -8.84
CA SER A 89 0.52 -3.32 -9.77
C SER A 89 1.59 -2.46 -10.44
N SER A 90 1.22 -1.28 -10.93
CA SER A 90 2.13 -0.36 -11.61
C SER A 90 3.22 0.18 -10.67
N LEU A 91 2.88 0.45 -9.41
CA LEU A 91 3.87 0.78 -8.37
C LEU A 91 4.84 -0.38 -8.12
N GLY A 92 4.33 -1.62 -8.06
CA GLY A 92 5.14 -2.82 -7.90
C GLY A 92 6.11 -3.07 -9.06
N GLU A 93 5.68 -2.84 -10.30
CA GLU A 93 6.53 -2.94 -11.49
C GLU A 93 7.67 -1.91 -11.46
N MET A 94 7.35 -0.66 -11.10
CA MET A 94 8.35 0.39 -10.93
C MET A 94 9.35 0.01 -9.83
N ALA A 95 8.87 -0.43 -8.67
CA ALA A 95 9.71 -0.88 -7.57
C ALA A 95 10.64 -2.03 -8.00
N GLN A 96 10.13 -2.99 -8.77
CA GLN A 96 10.93 -4.10 -9.30
C GLN A 96 12.06 -3.61 -10.22
N LYS A 97 11.80 -2.62 -11.07
CA LYS A 97 12.84 -2.04 -11.94
C LYS A 97 13.93 -1.34 -11.15
N LEU A 98 13.54 -0.54 -10.14
CA LEU A 98 14.50 0.12 -9.24
C LEU A 98 15.32 -0.92 -8.46
N TYR A 99 14.67 -1.94 -7.93
CA TYR A 99 15.34 -3.04 -7.23
C TYR A 99 16.37 -3.74 -8.11
N LYS A 100 15.99 -4.15 -9.34
CA LYS A 100 16.89 -4.81 -10.29
C LYS A 100 18.11 -3.95 -10.62
N HIS A 101 17.89 -2.66 -10.89
CA HIS A 101 18.97 -1.72 -11.18
C HIS A 101 19.99 -1.64 -10.03
N ILE A 102 19.51 -1.50 -8.79
CA ILE A 102 20.35 -1.43 -7.59
C ILE A 102 21.06 -2.77 -7.35
N PHE A 103 20.30 -3.87 -7.36
CA PHE A 103 20.80 -5.19 -6.99
C PHE A 103 21.83 -5.74 -8.00
N HIS A 104 21.62 -5.48 -9.29
CA HIS A 104 22.55 -5.90 -10.34
C HIS A 104 23.62 -4.86 -10.69
N ASN A 105 23.66 -3.73 -9.98
CA ASN A 105 24.57 -2.60 -10.20
C ASN A 105 24.65 -2.21 -11.69
N GLU A 106 23.47 -2.13 -12.34
CA GLU A 106 23.40 -1.86 -13.77
C GLU A 106 23.93 -0.44 -14.03
N THR A 107 24.87 -0.29 -14.96
CA THR A 107 25.46 1.02 -15.27
C THR A 107 24.53 1.95 -16.06
N LYS A 108 23.35 1.46 -16.47
CA LYS A 108 22.36 2.19 -17.28
C LYS A 108 21.20 2.64 -16.42
N THR A 109 20.77 3.89 -16.60
CA THR A 109 19.53 4.42 -16.01
C THR A 109 18.36 3.46 -16.27
N PRO A 110 17.59 3.05 -15.26
CA PRO A 110 16.45 2.17 -15.46
C PRO A 110 15.40 2.85 -16.34
N LEU A 111 14.87 2.12 -17.33
CA LEU A 111 13.80 2.63 -18.19
C LEU A 111 12.47 2.57 -17.43
N ILE A 112 12.13 3.66 -16.73
CA ILE A 112 10.89 3.79 -15.93
C ILE A 112 9.79 4.64 -16.59
N ARG A 113 10.07 5.22 -17.77
CA ARG A 113 9.13 6.14 -18.44
C ARG A 113 7.78 5.49 -18.76
N PRO A 114 7.70 4.23 -19.25
CA PRO A 114 6.41 3.57 -19.46
C PRO A 114 5.59 3.45 -18.17
N GLU A 115 6.24 3.11 -17.05
CA GLU A 115 5.58 2.95 -15.76
C GLU A 115 5.06 4.29 -15.23
N LEU A 116 5.81 5.37 -15.43
CA LEU A 116 5.37 6.73 -15.10
C LEU A 116 4.11 7.12 -15.87
N SER A 117 4.06 6.85 -17.19
CA SER A 117 2.87 7.12 -17.99
C SER A 117 1.66 6.28 -17.57
N LEU A 118 1.88 5.04 -17.17
CA LEU A 118 0.83 4.16 -16.67
C LEU A 118 0.28 4.65 -15.34
N LEU A 119 1.15 4.97 -14.39
CA LEU A 119 0.75 5.55 -13.10
C LEU A 119 -0.04 6.85 -13.28
N HIS A 120 0.43 7.73 -14.17
CA HIS A 120 -0.29 8.95 -14.49
C HIS A 120 -1.71 8.67 -15.02
N SER A 121 -1.85 7.68 -15.91
CA SER A 121 -3.16 7.25 -16.42
C SER A 121 -4.05 6.67 -15.33
N ASN A 122 -3.50 5.88 -14.41
CA ASN A 122 -4.25 5.34 -13.27
C ASN A 122 -4.75 6.46 -12.34
N ILE A 123 -3.91 7.45 -12.05
CA ILE A 123 -4.30 8.63 -11.26
C ILE A 123 -5.48 9.36 -11.91
N HIS A 124 -5.44 9.54 -13.24
CA HIS A 124 -6.55 10.17 -13.97
C HIS A 124 -7.84 9.34 -13.88
N SER A 125 -7.76 8.02 -14.08
CA SER A 125 -8.93 7.15 -13.98
C SER A 125 -9.55 7.20 -12.58
N ILE A 126 -8.73 7.09 -11.54
CA ILE A 126 -9.17 7.15 -10.15
C ILE A 126 -9.79 8.53 -9.82
N ALA A 127 -9.20 9.62 -10.31
CA ALA A 127 -9.74 10.97 -10.13
C ALA A 127 -11.16 11.08 -10.73
N ILE A 128 -11.35 10.58 -11.95
CA ILE A 128 -12.66 10.58 -12.63
C ILE A 128 -13.68 9.76 -11.84
N HIS A 129 -13.29 8.58 -11.34
CA HIS A 129 -14.14 7.76 -10.47
C HIS A 129 -14.60 8.49 -9.19
N ASN A 130 -13.83 9.47 -8.73
CA ASN A 130 -14.14 10.28 -7.55
C ASN A 130 -14.68 11.68 -7.90
N LEU A 131 -15.25 11.83 -9.11
CA LEU A 131 -15.91 13.07 -9.57
C LEU A 131 -14.99 14.30 -9.54
N THR A 132 -13.70 14.10 -9.82
CA THR A 132 -12.68 15.16 -9.92
C THR A 132 -11.77 14.91 -11.13
N THR A 133 -10.80 15.78 -11.35
CA THR A 133 -9.74 15.60 -12.34
C THR A 133 -8.37 15.58 -11.67
N ALA A 134 -7.39 14.92 -12.30
CA ALA A 134 -6.02 14.94 -11.80
C ALA A 134 -5.42 16.35 -11.79
N ASP A 135 -5.82 17.21 -12.73
CA ASP A 135 -5.38 18.61 -12.80
C ASP A 135 -5.93 19.45 -11.64
N ASP A 136 -7.22 19.28 -11.30
CA ASP A 136 -7.82 19.95 -10.13
C ASP A 136 -7.14 19.48 -8.83
N CYS A 137 -6.91 18.17 -8.70
CA CYS A 137 -6.19 17.61 -7.55
C CYS A 137 -4.75 18.14 -7.47
N LEU A 138 -4.06 18.27 -8.61
CA LEU A 138 -2.70 18.82 -8.67
C LEU A 138 -2.67 20.30 -8.30
N ALA A 139 -3.66 21.08 -8.74
CA ALA A 139 -3.78 22.49 -8.38
C ALA A 139 -3.95 22.68 -6.86
N ILE A 140 -4.81 21.87 -6.23
CA ILE A 140 -4.98 21.86 -4.77
C ILE A 140 -3.66 21.50 -4.08
N ALA A 141 -3.00 20.42 -4.52
CA ALA A 141 -1.73 19.99 -3.93
C ALA A 141 -0.63 21.06 -4.08
N TYR A 142 -0.59 21.77 -5.21
CA TYR A 142 0.37 22.85 -5.46
C TYR A 142 0.21 23.99 -4.45
N GLU A 143 -1.03 24.42 -4.19
CA GLU A 143 -1.34 25.48 -3.23
C GLU A 143 -0.84 25.14 -1.82
N GLU A 144 -0.80 23.86 -1.45
CA GLU A 144 -0.24 23.43 -0.17
C GLU A 144 1.30 23.34 -0.16
N ILE A 145 1.93 22.88 -1.25
CA ILE A 145 3.39 22.63 -1.26
C ILE A 145 4.22 23.89 -1.55
N LYS A 146 3.64 24.90 -2.22
CA LYS A 146 4.39 26.10 -2.64
C LYS A 146 4.97 26.91 -1.46
N ASP A 147 4.29 26.92 -0.33
CA ASP A 147 4.70 27.66 0.87
C ASP A 147 5.25 26.75 1.99
N ARG A 148 5.25 25.42 1.76
CA ARG A 148 5.54 24.40 2.78
C ARG A 148 6.97 24.51 3.30
N LYS A 149 7.11 24.46 4.64
CA LYS A 149 8.41 24.38 5.32
C LYS A 149 8.73 22.94 5.71
N GLY A 150 10.01 22.60 5.70
CA GLY A 150 10.48 21.25 5.94
C GLY A 150 11.99 21.13 5.76
N LYS A 151 12.50 19.92 5.98
CA LYS A 151 13.93 19.59 5.87
C LYS A 151 14.10 18.23 5.20
N LEU A 152 15.22 18.04 4.51
CA LEU A 152 15.64 16.73 4.06
C LEU A 152 16.22 15.95 5.24
N ILE A 153 15.63 14.79 5.55
CA ILE A 153 16.14 13.82 6.51
C ILE A 153 16.30 12.50 5.76
N ASN A 154 17.53 11.97 5.71
CA ASN A 154 17.85 10.72 5.01
C ASN A 154 17.38 10.68 3.54
N GLY A 155 17.44 11.82 2.84
CA GLY A 155 17.01 11.93 1.44
C GLY A 155 15.49 12.06 1.24
N ILE A 156 14.70 12.07 2.31
CA ILE A 156 13.24 12.25 2.28
C ILE A 156 12.91 13.66 2.77
N TRP A 157 12.01 14.35 2.08
CA TRP A 157 11.49 15.64 2.53
C TRP A 157 10.49 15.43 3.67
N VAL A 158 10.82 15.94 4.86
CA VAL A 158 9.97 15.88 6.06
C VAL A 158 9.43 17.27 6.34
N LYS A 159 8.10 17.37 6.54
CA LYS A 159 7.42 18.62 6.86
C LYS A 159 7.82 19.12 8.24
N GLU A 160 7.81 20.44 8.45
CA GLU A 160 8.16 21.03 9.76
C GLU A 160 7.24 20.57 10.90
N GLU A 161 5.94 20.35 10.64
CA GLU A 161 4.97 19.80 11.60
C GLU A 161 5.24 18.34 12.02
N ASP A 162 6.05 17.62 11.23
CA ASP A 162 6.40 16.22 11.42
C ASP A 162 7.79 16.01 12.08
N LEU A 163 8.54 17.10 12.29
CA LEU A 163 9.87 17.11 12.93
C LEU A 163 9.78 17.08 14.46
#